data_AF-A0AA35VRN9-F1
#
_entry.id   AF-A0AA35VRN9-F1
#
_cell.length_a   1.000
_cell.length_b   1.000
_cell.length_c   1.000
_cell.angle_alpha   90.00
_cell.angle_beta   90.00
_cell.angle_gamma   90.00
#
_symmetry.space_group_name_H-M   'P 1'
#
loop_
_entity.id
_entity.type
_entity.pdbx_description
1 polymer ?
#
loop_
_entity_poly.entity_id
_entity_poly.type
_entity_poly.pdbx_seq_one_letter_code
_entity_poly.pdbx_strand_id
1 'polypeptide(L)'
;MRDDHNRVYKLLSDIIEGKEGRVRETLLGKRVDYSGRSVIVVGPSLSLHRCGLPREIAIELFQAFEILDDHPVLLNRAPTLHRLGIQAFLPVLVEGRAICLHPLVCKGFNADFDGDQMAVHVPLSLEAQAEARLLMFSHMNLLSPTIGDPISAPTQDMLSGLYVLTSGNRRAQYGGTDGRTAHSGLSQ
;
A
#
# COMPACT_ATOMS: atom_id res chain seq x y z
N MET A 1 10.75 36.44 29.31
CA MET A 1 10.52 36.06 30.72
C MET A 1 10.67 34.55 30.84
N ARG A 2 11.26 34.05 31.92
CA ARG A 2 11.39 32.62 32.20
C ARG A 2 10.66 32.28 33.49
N ASP A 3 10.15 31.06 33.60
CA ASP A 3 9.50 30.57 34.82
C ASP A 3 10.53 30.24 35.92
N ASP A 4 10.03 29.86 37.10
CA ASP A 4 10.85 29.47 38.25
C ASP A 4 11.71 28.22 38.00
N HIS A 5 11.43 27.50 36.89
CA HIS A 5 12.20 26.35 36.40
C HIS A 5 13.12 26.70 35.23
N ASN A 6 13.36 28.00 34.99
CA ASN A 6 14.20 28.54 33.91
C ASN A 6 13.71 28.17 32.49
N ARG A 7 12.44 27.79 32.32
CA ARG A 7 11.81 27.57 31.02
C ARG A 7 11.30 28.89 30.47
N VAL A 8 11.48 29.10 29.17
CA VAL A 8 10.95 30.30 28.51
C VAL A 8 9.43 30.19 28.48
N TYR A 9 8.73 31.21 28.99
CA TYR A 9 7.27 31.26 28.86
C TYR A 9 6.89 31.32 27.39
N LYS A 10 5.94 30.48 26.96
CA LYS A 10 5.35 30.59 25.62
C LYS A 10 4.50 31.86 25.55
N LEU A 11 4.77 32.70 24.57
CA LEU A 11 3.94 33.85 24.25
C LEU A 11 2.62 33.37 23.62
N LEU A 12 1.63 34.25 23.58
CA LEU A 12 0.36 33.95 22.90
C LEU A 12 0.59 33.66 21.40
N SER A 13 1.55 34.35 20.77
CA SER A 13 2.00 34.08 19.39
C SER A 13 2.54 32.66 19.25
N ASP A 14 3.35 32.20 20.20
CA ASP A 14 3.99 30.88 20.18
C ASP A 14 2.98 29.73 20.37
N ILE A 15 1.81 30.04 20.94
CA ILE A 15 0.70 29.08 21.06
C ILE A 15 0.00 28.90 19.70
N ILE A 16 0.01 29.91 18.83
CA ILE A 16 -0.71 29.90 17.56
C ILE A 16 0.20 29.45 16.41
N GLU A 17 1.43 29.96 16.39
CA GLU A 17 2.38 29.82 15.30
C GLU A 17 3.30 28.59 15.47
N GLY A 18 3.96 28.19 14.38
CA GLY A 18 4.90 27.08 14.38
C GLY A 18 4.25 25.69 14.24
N LYS A 19 5.09 24.66 14.22
CA LYS A 19 4.68 23.26 13.97
C LYS A 19 3.83 22.68 15.11
N GLU A 20 4.14 23.07 16.34
CA GLU A 20 3.39 22.74 17.58
C GLU A 20 2.36 23.82 17.93
N GLY A 21 2.14 24.79 17.04
CA GLY A 21 1.10 25.79 17.21
C GLY A 21 -0.29 25.19 17.01
N ARG A 22 -1.29 25.74 17.70
CA ARG A 22 -2.68 25.24 17.69
C ARG A 22 -3.26 25.09 16.29
N VAL A 23 -2.87 25.96 15.35
CA VAL A 23 -3.38 25.87 13.96
C VAL A 23 -2.91 24.59 13.28
N ARG A 24 -1.61 24.28 13.36
CA ARG A 24 -1.04 23.12 12.65
C ARG A 24 -1.30 21.81 13.39
N GLU A 25 -1.18 21.81 14.70
CA GLU A 25 -1.29 20.59 15.49
C GLU A 25 -2.74 20.20 15.83
N THR A 26 -3.64 21.17 15.99
CA THR A 26 -5.01 20.93 16.46
C THR A 26 -6.09 21.20 15.43
N LEU A 27 -5.90 22.18 14.53
CA LEU A 27 -6.92 22.48 13.50
C LEU A 27 -6.68 21.69 12.22
N LEU A 28 -5.46 21.71 11.68
CA LEU A 28 -5.11 21.03 10.43
C LEU A 28 -4.78 19.54 10.61
N GLY A 29 -4.20 19.18 11.75
CA GLY A 29 -3.99 17.80 12.19
C GLY A 29 -4.89 17.49 13.37
N LYS A 30 -5.47 16.29 13.41
CA LYS A 30 -6.20 15.79 14.58
C LYS A 30 -5.96 14.31 14.74
N ARG A 31 -5.96 13.84 15.99
CA ARG A 31 -6.13 12.41 16.28
C ARG A 31 -7.59 12.08 16.05
N VAL A 32 -7.84 10.94 15.41
CA VAL A 32 -9.17 10.50 14.98
C VAL A 32 -9.48 9.15 15.58
N ASP A 33 -10.74 8.96 15.98
CA ASP A 33 -11.26 7.67 16.39
C ASP A 33 -11.45 6.74 15.17
N TYR A 34 -11.83 5.48 15.42
CA TYR A 34 -12.02 4.47 14.36
C TYR A 34 -10.79 4.34 13.44
N SER A 35 -9.61 4.39 14.05
CA SER A 35 -8.33 4.23 13.37
C SER A 35 -7.41 3.27 14.10
N GLY A 36 -6.56 2.58 13.35
CA GLY A 36 -5.58 1.62 13.86
C GLY A 36 -4.27 1.72 13.09
N ARG A 37 -3.23 1.02 13.56
CA ARG A 37 -1.95 0.93 12.86
C ARG A 37 -1.35 -0.45 13.05
N SER A 38 -0.80 -1.01 11.97
CA SER A 38 0.02 -2.22 12.05
C SER A 38 1.10 -2.27 10.97
N VAL A 39 2.04 -3.19 11.15
CA VAL A 39 3.06 -3.53 10.14
C VAL A 39 2.37 -4.12 8.91
N ILE A 40 2.92 -3.84 7.73
CA ILE A 40 2.43 -4.41 6.48
C ILE A 40 3.24 -5.63 6.04
N VAL A 41 2.56 -6.57 5.39
CA VAL A 41 3.14 -7.75 4.76
C VAL A 41 2.58 -7.91 3.34
N VAL A 42 3.31 -8.61 2.47
CA VAL A 42 2.88 -8.84 1.09
C VAL A 42 1.67 -9.78 1.07
N GLY A 43 0.59 -9.37 0.40
CA GLY A 43 -0.58 -10.19 0.12
C GLY A 43 -0.74 -10.46 -1.38
N PRO A 44 0.05 -11.37 -1.99
CA PRO A 44 0.06 -11.56 -3.44
C PRO A 44 -1.21 -12.23 -3.97
N SER A 45 -1.94 -12.96 -3.12
CA SER A 45 -3.20 -13.62 -3.49
C SER A 45 -4.43 -12.72 -3.40
N LEU A 46 -4.26 -11.48 -2.90
CA LEU A 46 -5.36 -10.52 -2.81
C LEU A 46 -5.67 -9.95 -4.19
N SER A 47 -6.91 -9.53 -4.40
CA SER A 47 -7.25 -8.66 -5.53
C SER A 47 -6.78 -7.23 -5.26
N LEU A 48 -6.52 -6.45 -6.31
CA LEU A 48 -5.99 -5.09 -6.17
C LEU A 48 -6.83 -4.18 -5.25
N HIS A 49 -8.15 -4.35 -5.26
CA HIS A 49 -9.12 -3.61 -4.45
C HIS A 49 -9.31 -4.14 -3.03
N ARG A 50 -8.56 -5.15 -2.61
CA ARG A 50 -8.68 -5.81 -1.30
C ARG A 50 -7.41 -5.64 -0.49
N CYS A 51 -7.57 -5.58 0.82
CA CYS A 51 -6.46 -5.67 1.78
C CYS A 51 -6.77 -6.74 2.83
N GLY A 52 -5.74 -7.37 3.39
CA GLY A 52 -5.92 -8.24 4.55
C GLY A 52 -5.92 -7.41 5.82
N LEU A 53 -6.99 -7.51 6.63
CA LEU A 53 -7.10 -6.84 7.91
C LEU A 53 -7.07 -7.88 9.05
N PRO A 54 -6.15 -7.75 10.02
CA PRO A 54 -6.13 -8.61 11.20
C PRO A 54 -7.46 -8.61 11.94
N ARG A 55 -7.92 -9.79 12.39
CA ARG A 55 -9.18 -9.91 13.14
C ARG A 55 -9.22 -9.03 14.39
N GLU A 56 -8.13 -8.98 15.14
CA GLU A 56 -8.02 -8.16 16.36
C GLU A 56 -8.33 -6.67 16.04
N ILE A 57 -7.67 -6.13 15.01
CA ILE A 57 -7.88 -4.74 14.56
C ILE A 57 -9.30 -4.55 14.02
N ALA A 58 -9.81 -5.50 13.23
CA ALA A 58 -11.16 -5.40 12.68
C ALA A 58 -12.23 -5.37 13.79
N ILE A 59 -12.10 -6.21 14.82
CA ILE A 59 -13.04 -6.24 15.94
C ILE A 59 -13.04 -4.91 16.70
N GLU A 60 -11.87 -4.33 16.95
CA GLU A 60 -11.78 -3.04 17.65
C GLU A 60 -12.36 -1.89 16.82
N LEU A 61 -12.04 -1.84 15.52
CA LEU A 61 -12.49 -0.76 14.63
C LEU A 61 -13.99 -0.82 14.33
N PHE A 62 -14.55 -2.03 14.24
CA PHE A 62 -15.95 -2.25 13.92
C PHE A 62 -16.78 -2.63 15.15
N GLN A 63 -16.28 -2.42 16.38
CA GLN A 63 -16.96 -2.88 17.59
C GLN A 63 -18.43 -2.43 17.72
N ALA A 64 -18.77 -1.26 17.18
CA ALA A 64 -20.11 -0.67 17.25
C ALA A 64 -21.09 -1.17 16.17
N PHE A 65 -20.61 -1.78 15.08
CA PHE A 65 -21.43 -2.20 13.94
C PHE A 65 -20.88 -3.53 13.42
N GLU A 66 -21.69 -4.59 13.32
CA GLU A 66 -21.24 -5.86 12.72
C GLU A 66 -20.47 -5.58 11.42
N ILE A 67 -19.36 -6.29 11.19
CA ILE A 67 -18.52 -6.12 9.99
C ILE A 67 -19.44 -6.23 8.78
N LEU A 68 -19.82 -5.09 8.24
CA LEU A 68 -20.74 -5.06 7.12
C LEU A 68 -20.00 -5.64 5.93
N ASP A 69 -20.61 -6.65 5.33
CA ASP A 69 -20.19 -7.12 4.03
C ASP A 69 -20.04 -5.90 3.12
N ASP A 70 -18.86 -5.75 2.53
CA ASP A 70 -18.51 -4.68 1.60
C ASP A 70 -18.18 -3.30 2.24
N HIS A 71 -17.97 -3.16 3.56
CA HIS A 71 -17.55 -1.88 4.14
C HIS A 71 -16.10 -1.49 3.79
N PRO A 72 -15.83 -0.36 3.10
CA PRO A 72 -14.48 0.02 2.70
C PRO A 72 -13.65 0.56 3.88
N VAL A 73 -12.33 0.36 3.83
CA VAL A 73 -11.37 0.97 4.76
C VAL A 73 -10.34 1.78 4.01
N LEU A 74 -9.83 2.85 4.62
CA LEU A 74 -8.76 3.66 4.05
C LEU A 74 -7.42 3.25 4.66
N LEU A 75 -6.44 2.94 3.83
CA LEU A 75 -5.06 2.71 4.25
C LEU A 75 -4.21 3.94 3.92
N ASN A 76 -3.33 4.31 4.85
CA ASN A 76 -2.40 5.43 4.71
C ASN A 76 -1.01 5.05 5.21
N ARG A 77 0.03 5.38 4.42
CA ARG A 77 1.43 5.30 4.85
C ARG A 77 2.01 6.71 5.00
N ALA A 78 2.59 7.00 6.15
CA ALA A 78 3.31 8.24 6.38
C ALA A 78 4.79 8.11 5.94
N PRO A 79 5.40 9.16 5.37
CA PRO A 79 4.81 10.45 5.01
C PRO A 79 3.95 10.37 3.73
N THR A 80 2.82 11.07 3.73
CA THR A 80 1.92 11.15 2.56
C THR A 80 2.37 12.27 1.63
N LEU A 81 2.99 11.94 0.51
CA LEU A 81 3.54 12.93 -0.45
C LEU A 81 2.55 13.35 -1.54
N HIS A 82 1.57 12.50 -1.83
CA HIS A 82 0.56 12.72 -2.86
C HIS A 82 -0.70 11.93 -2.54
N ARG A 83 -1.80 12.22 -3.25
CA ARG A 83 -3.12 11.62 -2.98
C ARG A 83 -3.12 10.08 -2.91
N LEU A 84 -2.28 9.42 -3.72
CA LEU A 84 -2.19 7.95 -3.76
C LEU A 84 -1.53 7.32 -2.52
N GLY A 85 -0.97 8.14 -1.62
CA GLY A 85 -0.51 7.68 -0.32
C GLY A 85 -1.66 7.38 0.65
N ILE A 86 -2.91 7.64 0.24
CA ILE A 86 -4.13 7.19 0.91
C ILE A 86 -5.03 6.54 -0.14
N GLN A 87 -5.42 5.28 0.06
CA GLN A 87 -6.34 4.58 -0.84
C GLN A 87 -7.36 3.74 -0.06
N ALA A 88 -8.50 3.49 -0.68
CA ALA A 88 -9.56 2.64 -0.15
C ALA A 88 -9.43 1.19 -0.63
N PHE A 89 -9.78 0.27 0.25
CA PHE A 89 -9.78 -1.18 0.01
C PHE A 89 -10.99 -1.82 0.69
N LEU A 90 -11.40 -2.98 0.18
CA LEU A 90 -12.28 -3.89 0.91
C LEU A 90 -11.43 -4.77 1.85
N PRO A 91 -11.71 -4.77 3.15
CA PRO A 91 -10.98 -5.62 4.08
C PRO A 91 -11.40 -7.08 3.88
N VAL A 92 -10.41 -7.96 3.91
CA VAL A 92 -10.57 -9.41 4.05
C VAL A 92 -9.95 -9.80 5.38
N LEU A 93 -10.70 -10.49 6.23
CA LEU A 93 -10.18 -10.92 7.52
C LEU A 93 -9.06 -11.94 7.31
N VAL A 94 -7.89 -11.66 7.90
CA VAL A 94 -6.72 -12.54 7.87
C VAL A 94 -6.32 -12.95 9.26
N GLU A 95 -5.73 -14.15 9.36
CA GLU A 95 -5.07 -14.61 10.58
C GLU A 95 -3.73 -13.87 10.76
N GLY A 96 -3.35 -13.61 12.01
CA GLY A 96 -2.13 -12.87 12.35
C GLY A 96 -2.39 -11.41 12.73
N ARG A 97 -1.31 -10.62 12.77
CA ARG A 97 -1.31 -9.24 13.29
C ARG A 97 -0.93 -8.16 12.28
N ALA A 98 -0.51 -8.55 11.07
CA ALA A 98 -0.05 -7.63 10.04
C ALA A 98 -1.12 -7.37 8.98
N ILE A 99 -1.12 -6.17 8.42
CA ILE A 99 -2.00 -5.80 7.31
C ILE A 99 -1.40 -6.37 6.02
N CYS A 100 -2.18 -7.16 5.26
CA CYS A 100 -1.71 -7.68 3.98
C CYS A 100 -2.02 -6.68 2.87
N LEU A 101 -0.99 -6.26 2.14
CA LEU A 101 -1.10 -5.28 1.05
C LEU A 101 -0.76 -5.91 -0.30
N HIS A 102 -1.52 -5.54 -1.34
CA HIS A 102 -1.25 -6.00 -2.70
C HIS A 102 0.07 -5.40 -3.23
N PRO A 103 1.01 -6.18 -3.80
CA PRO A 103 2.33 -5.68 -4.20
C PRO A 103 2.28 -4.55 -5.25
N LEU A 104 1.32 -4.58 -6.18
CA LEU A 104 1.16 -3.52 -7.19
C LEU A 104 0.80 -2.13 -6.63
N VAL A 105 0.21 -2.02 -5.44
CA VAL A 105 -0.12 -0.70 -4.87
C VAL A 105 1.04 -0.07 -4.09
N CYS A 106 2.08 -0.85 -3.76
CA CYS A 106 3.21 -0.41 -2.94
C CYS A 106 3.90 0.84 -3.49
N LYS A 107 4.03 0.96 -4.83
CA LYS A 107 4.61 2.15 -5.46
C LYS A 107 3.80 3.42 -5.16
N GLY A 108 2.48 3.33 -5.08
CA GLY A 108 1.60 4.45 -4.72
C GLY A 108 1.75 4.88 -3.25
N PHE A 109 2.12 3.97 -2.36
CA PHE A 109 2.40 4.27 -0.96
C PHE A 109 3.88 4.58 -0.68
N ASN A 110 4.74 4.43 -1.69
CA ASN A 110 6.19 4.38 -1.53
C ASN A 110 6.61 3.37 -0.43
N ALA A 111 5.90 2.26 -0.34
CA ALA A 111 6.00 1.28 0.74
C ALA A 111 6.92 0.12 0.36
N ASP A 112 7.66 -0.38 1.34
CA ASP A 112 8.36 -1.66 1.30
C ASP A 112 7.90 -2.55 2.47
N PHE A 113 8.58 -3.67 2.68
CA PHE A 113 8.17 -4.69 3.65
C PHE A 113 9.29 -5.01 4.65
N ASP A 114 10.06 -3.99 5.06
CA ASP A 114 11.19 -4.11 5.98
C ASP A 114 10.83 -3.79 7.45
N GLY A 115 9.55 -3.52 7.72
CA GLY A 115 9.07 -3.04 9.02
C GLY A 115 8.12 -1.84 8.91
N ASP A 116 7.91 -1.34 7.69
CA ASP A 116 6.90 -0.34 7.36
C ASP A 116 5.54 -0.60 8.02
N GLN A 117 4.92 0.49 8.48
CA GLN A 117 3.61 0.47 9.13
C GLN A 117 2.60 1.34 8.37
N MET A 118 1.35 0.90 8.34
CA MET A 118 0.25 1.66 7.76
C MET A 118 -0.85 1.91 8.79
N ALA A 119 -1.42 3.11 8.73
CA ALA A 119 -2.64 3.44 9.43
C ALA A 119 -3.85 2.95 8.63
N VAL A 120 -4.89 2.52 9.34
CA VAL A 120 -6.21 2.20 8.80
C VAL A 120 -7.23 3.15 9.39
N HIS A 121 -8.18 3.61 8.58
CA HIS A 121 -9.28 4.48 9.00
C HIS A 121 -10.60 3.95 8.43
N VAL A 122 -11.66 4.00 9.24
CA VAL A 122 -12.99 3.54 8.83
C VAL A 122 -13.89 4.74 8.48
N PRO A 123 -14.34 4.89 7.22
CA PRO A 123 -15.36 5.86 6.86
C PRO A 123 -16.72 5.45 7.45
N LEU A 124 -17.35 6.33 8.23
CA LEU A 124 -18.60 6.01 8.94
C LEU A 124 -19.85 6.44 8.16
N SER A 125 -19.90 7.70 7.70
CA SER A 125 -21.08 8.20 6.98
C SER A 125 -21.22 7.58 5.59
N LEU A 126 -22.45 7.56 5.07
CA LEU A 126 -22.72 7.02 3.74
C LEU A 126 -21.98 7.81 2.65
N GLU A 127 -21.86 9.13 2.82
CA GLU A 127 -21.12 10.00 1.91
C GLU A 127 -19.63 9.67 1.93
N ALA A 128 -19.04 9.48 3.11
CA ALA A 128 -17.63 9.12 3.24
C ALA A 128 -17.35 7.73 2.64
N GLN A 129 -18.26 6.77 2.83
CA GLN A 129 -18.16 5.46 2.19
C GLN A 129 -18.30 5.55 0.66
N ALA A 130 -19.20 6.41 0.16
CA ALA A 130 -19.37 6.65 -1.26
C ALA A 130 -18.15 7.31 -1.89
N GLU A 131 -17.56 8.33 -1.26
CA GLU A 131 -16.31 8.96 -1.70
C GLU A 131 -15.16 7.95 -1.73
N ALA A 132 -15.04 7.12 -0.68
CA ALA A 132 -14.04 6.07 -0.64
C ALA A 132 -14.18 5.16 -1.88
N ARG A 133 -15.39 4.67 -2.15
CA ARG A 133 -15.74 3.79 -3.27
C ARG A 133 -15.49 4.39 -4.64
N LEU A 134 -15.97 5.61 -4.86
CA LEU A 134 -15.96 6.22 -6.19
C LEU A 134 -14.62 6.88 -6.53
N LEU A 135 -13.90 7.39 -5.53
CA LEU A 135 -12.73 8.24 -5.75
C LEU A 135 -11.44 7.62 -5.25
N MET A 136 -11.48 6.83 -4.18
CA MET A 136 -10.26 6.42 -3.46
C MET A 136 -9.90 4.94 -3.64
N PHE A 137 -10.78 4.09 -4.20
CA PHE A 137 -10.47 2.68 -4.37
C PHE A 137 -9.21 2.47 -5.20
N SER A 138 -8.34 1.57 -4.73
CA SER A 138 -7.03 1.33 -5.33
C SER A 138 -7.11 0.95 -6.81
N HIS A 139 -8.07 0.11 -7.20
CA HIS A 139 -8.25 -0.33 -8.59
C HIS A 139 -8.73 0.77 -9.54
N MET A 140 -9.24 1.89 -9.04
CA MET A 140 -9.60 3.07 -9.85
C MET A 140 -8.44 4.05 -9.98
N ASN A 141 -7.38 3.87 -9.20
CA ASN A 141 -6.27 4.81 -9.06
C ASN A 141 -4.94 4.21 -9.57
N LEU A 142 -4.98 3.73 -10.82
CA LEU A 142 -3.85 2.99 -11.44
C LEU A 142 -2.75 3.88 -12.00
N LEU A 143 -3.04 5.16 -12.27
CA LEU A 143 -2.16 6.10 -12.96
C LEU A 143 -1.68 7.20 -12.01
N SER A 144 -0.47 7.70 -12.29
CA SER A 144 0.08 8.89 -11.64
C SER A 144 -0.77 10.12 -11.99
N PRO A 145 -1.24 10.90 -11.01
CA PRO A 145 -2.00 12.12 -11.28
C PRO A 145 -1.15 13.20 -11.96
N THR A 146 0.18 13.14 -11.84
CA THR A 146 1.07 14.19 -12.34
C THR A 146 1.47 13.95 -13.80
N ILE A 147 1.80 12.70 -14.15
CA ILE A 147 2.40 12.36 -15.46
C ILE A 147 1.47 11.45 -16.29
N GLY A 148 0.55 10.73 -15.66
CA GLY A 148 -0.30 9.74 -16.33
C GLY A 148 0.34 8.36 -16.45
N ASP A 149 1.60 8.18 -16.04
CA ASP A 149 2.28 6.89 -16.06
C ASP A 149 1.62 5.86 -15.12
N PRO A 150 1.65 4.55 -15.46
CA PRO A 150 1.11 3.52 -14.60
C PRO A 150 1.91 3.38 -13.31
N ILE A 151 1.21 3.50 -12.18
CA ILE A 151 1.77 3.27 -10.84
C ILE A 151 1.61 1.81 -10.43
N SER A 152 0.49 1.18 -10.79
CA SER A 152 0.22 -0.24 -10.52
C SER A 152 0.79 -1.15 -11.61
N ALA A 153 2.03 -0.90 -12.03
CA ALA A 153 2.74 -1.74 -13.00
C ALA A 153 3.54 -2.86 -12.30
N PRO A 154 3.72 -4.03 -12.93
CA PRO A 154 4.62 -5.07 -12.41
C PRO A 154 6.03 -4.53 -12.17
N THR A 155 6.64 -4.93 -11.05
CA THR A 155 8.00 -4.57 -10.64
C THR A 155 8.78 -5.80 -10.18
N GLN A 156 10.11 -5.66 -10.10
CA GLN A 156 11.02 -6.65 -9.49
C GLN A 156 10.75 -8.10 -9.99
N ASP A 157 10.38 -9.01 -9.09
CA ASP A 157 10.17 -10.43 -9.37
C ASP A 157 9.11 -10.68 -10.45
N MET A 158 8.06 -9.85 -10.51
CA MET A 158 7.04 -9.96 -11.55
C MET A 158 7.63 -9.69 -12.93
N LEU A 159 8.50 -8.67 -13.06
CA LEU A 159 9.19 -8.37 -14.32
C LEU A 159 10.19 -9.46 -14.67
N SER A 160 10.94 -9.98 -13.70
CA SER A 160 11.85 -11.10 -13.92
C SER A 160 11.11 -12.35 -14.42
N GLY A 161 9.98 -12.68 -13.82
CA GLY A 161 9.12 -13.79 -14.25
C GLY A 161 8.60 -13.59 -15.68
N LEU A 162 8.02 -12.42 -15.98
CA LEU A 162 7.55 -12.09 -17.32
C LEU A 162 8.69 -12.11 -18.34
N TYR A 163 9.87 -11.61 -17.99
CA TYR A 163 11.04 -11.62 -18.86
C TYR A 163 11.49 -13.05 -19.18
N VAL A 164 11.59 -13.93 -18.17
CA VAL A 164 11.96 -15.34 -18.38
C VAL A 164 10.92 -16.06 -19.26
N LEU A 165 9.63 -15.80 -19.04
CA LEU A 165 8.55 -16.40 -19.83
C LEU A 165 8.54 -15.93 -21.29
N THR A 166 8.99 -14.69 -21.55
CA THR A 166 8.96 -14.07 -22.89
C THR A 166 10.30 -14.09 -23.60
N SER A 167 11.40 -14.39 -22.90
CA SER A 167 12.70 -14.59 -23.52
C SER A 167 12.69 -15.93 -24.25
N GLY A 168 12.28 -15.86 -25.52
CA GLY A 168 12.25 -17.00 -26.43
C GLY A 168 13.52 -17.83 -26.33
N ASN A 169 13.37 -19.15 -26.49
CA ASN A 169 14.40 -20.15 -26.25
C ASN A 169 15.64 -19.92 -27.16
N ARG A 170 16.53 -18.99 -26.78
CA ARG A 170 17.76 -18.67 -27.54
C ARG A 170 18.70 -19.89 -27.66
N ARG A 171 18.47 -20.93 -26.86
CA ARG A 171 19.16 -22.23 -26.98
C ARG A 171 18.76 -23.06 -28.19
N ALA A 172 17.57 -22.86 -28.78
CA ALA A 172 17.15 -23.58 -29.98
C ALA A 172 17.76 -23.01 -31.28
N GLN A 173 18.28 -21.77 -31.25
CA GLN A 173 18.87 -21.11 -32.43
C GLN A 173 20.40 -21.30 -32.57
N TYR A 174 21.08 -21.86 -31.56
CA TYR A 174 22.54 -22.12 -31.58
C TYR A 174 22.87 -23.62 -31.41
N GLY A 175 21.99 -24.52 -31.86
CA GLY A 175 22.23 -25.98 -31.86
C GLY A 175 22.21 -26.60 -33.27
N GLY A 176 22.36 -25.78 -34.31
CA GLY A 176 22.09 -26.16 -35.70
C GLY A 176 23.26 -26.08 -36.66
N THR A 177 24.51 -26.32 -36.24
CA THR A 177 25.62 -26.68 -37.14
C THR A 177 26.71 -27.40 -36.35
N ASP A 178 26.59 -28.71 -36.18
CA ASP A 178 27.79 -29.56 -36.22
C ASP A 178 27.46 -30.74 -37.11
N GLY A 179 28.01 -30.67 -38.32
CA GLY A 179 27.82 -31.65 -39.38
C GLY A 179 28.42 -32.98 -38.95
N ARG A 180 27.54 -33.95 -38.65
CA ARG A 180 27.90 -35.36 -38.75
C ARG A 180 28.17 -35.67 -40.21
N THR A 181 29.45 -35.62 -40.57
CA THR A 181 30.00 -36.38 -41.70
C THR A 181 30.87 -37.48 -41.11
N ALA A 182 30.88 -38.64 -41.79
CA ALA A 182 31.74 -39.80 -41.55
C ALA A 182 31.21 -40.85 -40.54
N HIS A 183 30.33 -41.77 -40.98
CA HIS A 183 30.75 -43.03 -41.60
C HIS A 183 29.59 -44.03 -41.69
N SER A 184 29.33 -44.43 -42.93
CA SER A 184 28.57 -45.60 -43.34
C SER A 184 29.33 -46.90 -43.03
N GLY A 185 28.59 -47.93 -42.59
CA GLY A 185 28.81 -49.32 -43.02
C GLY A 185 29.51 -50.27 -42.04
N LEU A 186 28.78 -51.34 -41.69
CA LEU A 186 29.17 -52.75 -41.42
C LEU A 186 28.18 -53.29 -40.37
N SER A 187 27.04 -53.90 -40.76
CA SER A 187 26.85 -55.30 -41.18
C SER A 187 27.17 -56.32 -40.08
N GLN A 188 26.11 -57.07 -39.73
CA GLN A 188 25.98 -58.19 -38.78
C GLN A 188 25.72 -57.82 -37.32
#